data_AF-A0A817V2P5-F1
#
_entry.id   AF-A0A817V2P5-F1
#
_cell.length_a   1.000
_cell.length_b   1.000
_cell.length_c   1.000
_cell.angle_alpha   90.00
_cell.angle_beta   90.00
_cell.angle_gamma   90.00
#
_symmetry.space_group_name_H-M   'P 1'
#
loop_
_entity.id
_entity.type
_entity.pdbx_description
1 polymer ?
#
loop_
_entity_poly.entity_id
_entity_poly.type
_entity_poly.pdbx_seq_one_letter_code
_entity_poly.pdbx_strand_id
1 'polypeptide(L)'
;MWPANQSWWYQSAAADGDARRMRPLQFSNNHLPAHVDLRPYMTPVEDQADMSTCAANAFAGACEYIIKRQTGKLIDVSRLFIYYNGQMIDQRSLEVTDDGASKQNTVLGMRKFGICEERLWPYDEELLNKEPPPDVYDAASRVTVVPLKLPRNLVAMKTCLANQVPFLIGIKLLGKATAEVKRNHGYISMPDPSSSTVASTGTHAVLVVGYDDRTGHFIVRNSWGRDWGINGYFYIPYQYLIEKRLINYLDGLWAITDIIPRTNHKPTVRRLVVPGHNFDEQYRKDKRHSQMLELQRSMMTMKLYPNLQTAYYPTFMPRVNRSRSLYWHR
;
A
#
# COMPACT_ATOMS: atom_id res chain seq x y z
N MET A 1 -1.15 37.42 19.63
CA MET A 1 -0.72 36.39 20.60
C MET A 1 -1.72 35.25 20.55
N TRP A 2 -1.31 34.12 19.98
CA TRP A 2 -2.01 32.83 20.10
C TRP A 2 -0.96 31.80 20.54
N PRO A 3 -1.23 30.89 21.48
CA PRO A 3 -0.21 29.98 21.96
C PRO A 3 0.14 28.98 20.86
N ALA A 4 1.42 28.92 20.52
CA ALA A 4 2.02 27.85 19.75
C ALA A 4 1.94 26.54 20.55
N ASN A 5 0.79 25.86 20.52
CA ASN A 5 0.71 24.47 20.97
C ASN A 5 1.32 23.57 19.90
N GLN A 6 2.64 23.44 20.03
CA GLN A 6 3.47 22.41 19.42
C GLN A 6 2.79 21.03 19.57
N SER A 7 2.27 20.47 18.47
CA SER A 7 1.78 19.09 18.43
C SER A 7 2.99 18.13 18.40
N TRP A 8 3.60 17.90 19.57
CA TRP A 8 4.72 16.99 19.83
C TRP A 8 4.31 15.51 19.90
N TRP A 9 3.43 15.02 19.02
CA TRP A 9 2.96 13.63 19.11
C TRP A 9 4.08 12.62 18.80
N TYR A 10 5.13 13.03 18.08
CA TYR A 10 6.36 12.27 17.89
C TYR A 10 7.49 12.82 18.79
N GLN A 11 7.28 12.85 20.10
CA GLN A 11 8.41 12.71 21.02
C GLN A 11 8.71 11.23 21.09
N SER A 12 9.85 10.81 20.53
CA SER A 12 10.50 9.56 20.91
C SER A 12 10.70 9.63 22.42
N ALA A 13 9.71 9.19 23.20
CA ALA A 13 9.90 8.93 24.62
C ALA A 13 11.17 8.09 24.72
N ALA A 14 12.10 8.53 25.57
CA ALA A 14 13.31 7.78 25.85
C ALA A 14 12.87 6.34 26.13
N ALA A 15 13.18 5.46 25.18
CA ALA A 15 12.73 4.08 25.18
C ALA A 15 13.03 3.46 26.54
N ASP A 16 11.97 3.10 27.29
CA ASP A 16 12.09 2.08 28.34
C ASP A 16 12.88 0.92 27.74
N GLY A 17 13.83 0.37 28.49
CA GLY A 17 14.95 -0.45 28.00
C GLY A 17 14.63 -1.68 27.14
N ASP A 18 13.35 -1.96 26.87
CA ASP A 18 12.84 -2.98 25.96
C ASP A 18 12.32 -2.46 24.60
N ALA A 19 12.14 -1.15 24.42
CA ALA A 19 11.89 -0.52 23.12
C ALA A 19 13.18 -0.47 22.29
N ARG A 20 13.74 -1.65 22.01
CA ARG A 20 14.81 -1.85 21.05
C ARG A 20 14.34 -1.28 19.73
N ARG A 21 15.07 -0.26 19.21
CA ARG A 21 15.14 0.05 17.77
C ARG A 21 15.03 -1.26 17.02
N MET A 22 14.06 -1.37 16.08
CA MET A 22 13.84 -2.60 15.31
C MET A 22 15.20 -3.12 14.85
N ARG A 23 15.65 -4.21 15.47
CA ARG A 23 16.98 -4.77 15.23
C ARG A 23 17.06 -5.07 13.72
N PRO A 24 18.24 -4.92 13.09
CA PRO A 24 18.42 -5.32 11.70
C PRO A 24 17.84 -6.71 11.50
N LEU A 25 17.10 -6.91 10.42
CA LEU A 25 16.46 -8.17 10.01
C LEU A 25 17.46 -9.33 10.17
N GLN A 26 17.34 -10.14 11.23
CA GLN A 26 18.40 -11.06 11.67
C GLN A 26 17.97 -12.53 11.74
N PHE A 27 17.02 -12.96 10.91
CA PHE A 27 16.73 -14.39 10.75
C PHE A 27 17.29 -14.88 9.41
N SER A 28 18.28 -15.79 9.49
CA SER A 28 18.67 -16.65 8.38
C SER A 28 17.67 -17.81 8.25
N ASN A 29 17.55 -18.39 7.05
CA ASN A 29 16.52 -19.38 6.67
C ASN A 29 16.37 -20.60 7.61
N ASN A 30 17.28 -20.86 8.54
CA ASN A 30 17.32 -22.10 9.33
C ASN A 30 16.61 -22.06 10.69
N HIS A 31 16.09 -20.91 11.17
CA HIS A 31 15.48 -20.83 12.51
C HIS A 31 14.28 -19.86 12.59
N LEU A 32 13.30 -19.98 11.70
CA LEU A 32 12.04 -19.24 11.85
C LEU A 32 11.14 -19.92 12.91
N PRO A 33 10.45 -19.16 13.77
CA PRO A 33 9.47 -19.72 14.69
C PRO A 33 8.33 -20.38 13.90
N ALA A 34 7.77 -21.47 14.40
CA ALA A 34 6.65 -22.15 13.73
C ALA A 34 5.35 -21.30 13.71
N HIS A 35 5.27 -20.28 14.57
CA HIS A 35 4.11 -19.42 14.69
C HIS A 35 4.52 -18.00 15.07
N VAL A 36 3.87 -17.01 14.46
CA VAL A 36 3.98 -15.60 14.83
C VAL A 36 2.58 -15.00 14.82
N ASP A 37 2.22 -14.26 15.87
CA ASP A 37 0.97 -13.52 15.96
C ASP A 37 1.23 -12.09 16.48
N LEU A 38 1.00 -11.10 15.61
CA LEU A 38 1.17 -9.69 15.94
C LEU A 38 -0.15 -9.02 16.38
N ARG A 39 -1.29 -9.73 16.37
CA ARG A 39 -2.61 -9.17 16.73
C ARG A 39 -2.65 -8.48 18.09
N PRO A 40 -1.99 -8.97 19.17
CA PRO A 40 -2.00 -8.29 20.47
C PRO A 40 -1.47 -6.84 20.42
N TYR A 41 -0.63 -6.53 19.44
CA TYR A 41 -0.02 -5.22 19.28
C TYR A 41 -0.74 -4.32 18.27
N MET A 42 -1.71 -4.86 17.52
CA MET A 42 -2.47 -4.09 16.55
C MET A 42 -3.42 -3.12 17.25
N THR A 43 -3.83 -2.08 16.53
CA THR A 43 -4.95 -1.19 16.89
C THR A 43 -6.28 -1.87 16.60
N PRO A 44 -7.43 -1.33 17.03
CA PRO A 44 -8.74 -1.70 16.50
C PRO A 44 -8.79 -1.88 14.99
N VAL A 45 -9.53 -2.85 14.46
CA VAL A 45 -9.68 -3.03 12.99
C VAL A 45 -10.48 -1.87 12.40
N GLU A 46 -9.96 -1.31 11.30
CA GLU A 46 -10.59 -0.26 10.51
C GLU A 46 -11.83 -0.74 9.77
N ASP A 47 -12.72 0.19 9.47
CA ASP A 47 -13.84 -0.02 8.56
C ASP A 47 -13.74 0.98 7.40
N GLN A 48 -13.54 0.46 6.19
CA GLN A 48 -13.46 1.27 4.98
C GLN A 48 -14.83 1.64 4.39
N ALA A 49 -15.92 1.12 4.97
CA ALA A 49 -17.27 1.25 4.43
C ALA A 49 -17.32 0.89 2.93
N ASP A 50 -18.05 1.68 2.15
CA ASP A 50 -18.24 1.47 0.71
C ASP A 50 -17.15 2.13 -0.17
N MET A 51 -16.09 2.68 0.44
CA MET A 51 -15.02 3.37 -0.28
C MET A 51 -13.90 2.43 -0.73
N SER A 52 -13.30 2.67 -1.90
CA SER A 52 -12.22 1.85 -2.49
C SER A 52 -10.83 2.11 -1.87
N THR A 53 -10.78 2.42 -0.57
CA THR A 53 -9.58 2.87 0.17
C THR A 53 -8.78 1.74 0.83
N CYS A 54 -8.96 0.48 0.40
CA CYS A 54 -8.37 -0.70 1.03
C CYS A 54 -6.85 -0.61 1.26
N ALA A 55 -6.10 -0.09 0.28
CA ALA A 55 -4.65 0.07 0.39
C ALA A 55 -4.29 1.07 1.50
N ALA A 56 -5.03 2.19 1.59
CA ALA A 56 -4.81 3.20 2.60
C ALA A 56 -5.11 2.66 4.01
N ASN A 57 -6.19 1.91 4.18
CA ASN A 57 -6.53 1.25 5.45
C ASN A 57 -5.44 0.26 5.88
N ALA A 58 -4.94 -0.57 4.96
CA ALA A 58 -3.87 -1.51 5.26
C ALA A 58 -2.55 -0.82 5.64
N PHE A 59 -2.22 0.32 5.00
CA PHE A 59 -1.05 1.13 5.35
C PHE A 59 -1.22 1.90 6.67
N ALA A 60 -2.42 2.43 6.95
CA ALA A 60 -2.76 3.06 8.22
C ALA A 60 -2.53 2.05 9.36
N GLY A 61 -3.15 0.86 9.29
CA GLY A 61 -2.95 -0.18 10.30
C GLY A 61 -1.49 -0.61 10.49
N ALA A 62 -0.67 -0.60 9.43
CA ALA A 62 0.78 -0.85 9.55
C ALA A 62 1.50 0.29 10.29
N CYS A 63 1.15 1.55 10.00
CA CYS A 63 1.72 2.72 10.64
C CYS A 63 1.33 2.81 12.11
N GLU A 64 0.05 2.61 12.41
CA GLU A 64 -0.49 2.60 13.77
C GLU A 64 0.14 1.50 14.63
N TYR A 65 0.34 0.31 14.06
CA TYR A 65 1.11 -0.75 14.71
C TYR A 65 2.52 -0.26 15.08
N ILE A 66 3.25 0.38 14.17
CA ILE A 66 4.58 0.91 14.45
C ILE A 66 4.53 1.99 15.53
N ILE A 67 3.61 2.95 15.42
CA ILE A 67 3.45 4.03 16.39
C ILE A 67 3.16 3.47 17.78
N LYS A 68 2.24 2.51 17.89
CA LYS A 68 1.91 1.84 19.16
C LYS A 68 3.11 1.07 19.71
N ARG A 69 3.88 0.39 18.85
CA ARG A 69 5.10 -0.31 19.26
C ARG A 69 6.23 0.62 19.71
N GLN A 70 6.32 1.82 19.16
CA GLN A 70 7.36 2.80 19.48
C GLN A 70 7.01 3.67 20.70
N THR A 71 5.74 4.03 20.84
CA THR A 71 5.30 5.05 21.79
C THR A 71 4.40 4.52 22.91
N GLY A 72 3.90 3.29 22.78
CA GLY A 72 2.86 2.75 23.66
C GLY A 72 1.47 3.35 23.44
N LYS A 73 1.33 4.35 22.57
CA LYS A 73 0.07 5.07 22.34
C LYS A 73 -0.69 4.49 21.16
N LEU A 74 -2.00 4.40 21.32
CA LEU A 74 -2.93 4.17 20.22
C LEU A 74 -3.18 5.52 19.55
N ILE A 75 -2.67 5.68 18.34
CA ILE A 75 -2.89 6.84 17.48
C ILE A 75 -3.52 6.31 16.20
N ASP A 76 -4.59 6.96 15.77
CA ASP A 76 -5.31 6.68 14.53
C ASP A 76 -4.71 7.52 13.40
N VAL A 77 -4.37 6.91 12.26
CA VAL A 77 -3.66 7.57 11.16
C VAL A 77 -4.64 7.86 10.03
N SER A 78 -4.68 9.10 9.53
CA SER A 78 -5.65 9.51 8.51
C SER A 78 -5.56 8.65 7.25
N ARG A 79 -6.58 7.81 7.07
CA ARG A 79 -6.71 6.92 5.92
C ARG A 79 -6.96 7.71 4.63
N LEU A 80 -7.78 8.77 4.70
CA LEU A 80 -8.06 9.60 3.53
C LEU A 80 -6.86 10.44 3.10
N PHE A 81 -6.00 10.88 4.02
CA PHE A 81 -4.77 11.57 3.65
C PHE A 81 -3.82 10.63 2.90
N ILE A 82 -3.69 9.38 3.38
CA ILE A 82 -2.90 8.34 2.72
C ILE A 82 -3.49 8.02 1.34
N TYR A 83 -4.81 7.87 1.24
CA TYR A 83 -5.52 7.57 0.00
C TYR A 83 -5.33 8.66 -1.05
N TYR A 84 -5.72 9.90 -0.74
CA TYR A 84 -5.65 11.04 -1.64
C TYR A 84 -4.23 11.23 -2.19
N ASN A 85 -3.22 11.23 -1.31
CA ASN A 85 -1.83 11.40 -1.73
C ASN A 85 -1.26 10.21 -2.51
N GLY A 86 -1.82 9.00 -2.33
CA GLY A 86 -1.52 7.85 -3.18
C GLY A 86 -2.04 8.06 -4.60
N GLN A 87 -3.29 8.52 -4.74
CA GLN A 87 -3.91 8.83 -6.03
C GLN A 87 -3.19 9.97 -6.76
N MET A 88 -2.81 11.03 -6.05
CA MET A 88 -2.08 12.17 -6.65
C MET A 88 -0.70 11.81 -7.22
N ILE A 89 -0.07 10.73 -6.73
CA ILE A 89 1.17 10.21 -7.33
C ILE A 89 0.89 9.52 -8.67
N ASP A 90 -0.31 8.95 -8.86
CA ASP A 90 -0.64 8.14 -10.02
C ASP A 90 -0.68 8.95 -11.33
N GLN A 91 -0.97 10.25 -11.31
CA GLN A 91 -1.02 11.17 -12.48
C GLN A 91 -1.81 10.69 -13.72
N ARG A 92 -2.43 9.51 -13.69
CA ARG A 92 -3.26 8.93 -14.76
C ARG A 92 -4.65 9.54 -14.81
N SER A 93 -5.07 10.17 -13.72
CA SER A 93 -6.35 10.86 -13.61
C SER A 93 -6.06 12.31 -13.23
N LEU A 94 -6.56 13.26 -14.01
CA LEU A 94 -6.52 14.69 -13.67
C LEU A 94 -7.44 15.01 -12.47
N GLU A 95 -8.28 14.05 -12.07
CA GLU A 95 -9.22 14.10 -10.96
C GLU A 95 -9.04 12.84 -10.07
N VAL A 96 -9.15 12.99 -8.76
CA VAL A 96 -9.17 11.85 -7.84
C VAL A 96 -10.57 11.24 -7.85
N THR A 97 -10.69 10.01 -8.36
CA THR A 97 -11.90 9.19 -8.37
C THR A 97 -11.77 8.03 -7.38
N ASP A 98 -12.89 7.43 -6.96
CA ASP A 98 -12.89 6.24 -6.09
C ASP A 98 -12.54 4.95 -6.85
N ASP A 99 -11.38 4.93 -7.50
CA ASP A 99 -10.89 3.78 -8.29
C ASP A 99 -9.86 2.92 -7.52
N GLY A 100 -9.65 3.25 -6.24
CA GLY A 100 -8.59 2.70 -5.41
C GLY A 100 -7.21 3.26 -5.77
N ALA A 101 -6.20 2.96 -4.94
CA ALA A 101 -4.83 3.42 -5.13
C ALA A 101 -3.85 2.24 -5.22
N SER A 102 -2.87 2.32 -6.12
CA SER A 102 -1.81 1.32 -6.20
C SER A 102 -0.96 1.33 -4.93
N LYS A 103 -0.57 0.16 -4.42
CA LYS A 103 0.23 0.08 -3.17
C LYS A 103 1.55 0.84 -3.30
N GLN A 104 2.15 0.80 -4.48
CA GLN A 104 3.38 1.51 -4.76
C GLN A 104 3.18 3.03 -4.70
N ASN A 105 2.12 3.55 -5.30
CA ASN A 105 1.84 4.99 -5.28
C ASN A 105 1.46 5.46 -3.89
N THR A 106 0.69 4.68 -3.13
CA THR A 106 0.40 4.97 -1.72
C THR A 106 1.69 5.10 -0.90
N VAL A 107 2.63 4.16 -1.03
CA VAL A 107 3.94 4.25 -0.34
C VAL A 107 4.72 5.49 -0.78
N LEU A 108 4.72 5.81 -2.07
CA LEU A 108 5.40 7.00 -2.58
C LEU A 108 4.77 8.29 -2.06
N GLY A 109 3.44 8.34 -1.95
CA GLY A 109 2.69 9.44 -1.35
C GLY A 109 3.08 9.63 0.11
N MET A 110 3.03 8.56 0.91
CA MET A 110 3.45 8.58 2.32
C MET A 110 4.94 8.98 2.48
N ARG A 111 5.82 8.51 1.58
CA ARG A 111 7.22 8.94 1.56
C ARG A 111 7.40 10.39 1.15
N LYS A 112 6.55 10.95 0.29
CA LYS A 112 6.66 12.32 -0.21
C LYS A 112 6.07 13.33 0.78
N PHE A 113 4.87 13.06 1.27
CA PHE A 113 4.06 13.98 2.06
C PHE A 113 4.00 13.66 3.56
N GLY A 114 4.35 12.43 3.95
CA GLY A 114 4.28 11.98 5.34
C GLY A 114 2.93 11.34 5.68
N ILE A 115 2.59 11.33 6.96
CA ILE A 115 1.32 10.82 7.50
C ILE A 115 0.87 11.70 8.67
N CYS A 116 -0.43 11.83 8.90
CA CYS A 116 -1.02 12.61 9.98
C CYS A 116 -2.05 11.80 10.76
N GLU A 117 -2.46 12.30 11.93
CA GLU A 117 -3.55 11.71 12.73
C GLU A 117 -4.90 11.85 12.02
N GLU A 118 -5.78 10.86 12.15
CA GLU A 118 -7.10 10.85 11.49
C GLU A 118 -7.98 12.05 11.91
N ARG A 119 -7.86 12.54 13.14
CA ARG A 119 -8.58 13.75 13.60
C ARG A 119 -8.28 15.02 12.79
N LEU A 120 -7.15 15.08 12.08
CA LEU A 120 -6.78 16.22 11.24
C LEU A 120 -7.39 16.13 9.84
N TRP A 121 -7.64 14.90 9.37
CA TRP A 121 -8.31 14.65 8.11
C TRP A 121 -9.18 13.40 8.26
N PRO A 122 -10.43 13.59 8.79
CA PRO A 122 -11.30 12.50 9.24
C PRO A 122 -11.70 11.55 8.11
N TYR A 123 -12.06 10.32 8.49
CA TYR A 123 -12.62 9.35 7.57
C TYR A 123 -14.09 9.67 7.26
N ASP A 124 -14.29 10.55 6.29
CA ASP A 124 -15.59 11.05 5.85
C ASP A 124 -15.68 10.96 4.32
N GLU A 125 -16.74 10.35 3.81
CA GLU A 125 -16.96 10.18 2.36
C GLU A 125 -16.94 11.53 1.63
N GLU A 126 -17.41 12.60 2.26
CA GLU A 126 -17.38 13.95 1.67
C GLU A 126 -15.96 14.49 1.46
N LEU A 127 -14.96 13.89 2.11
CA LEU A 127 -13.55 14.27 2.02
C LEU A 127 -12.74 13.35 1.10
N LEU A 128 -13.29 12.21 0.64
CA LEU A 128 -12.58 11.15 -0.07
C LEU A 128 -11.72 11.65 -1.24
N ASN A 129 -12.27 12.56 -2.04
CA ASN A 129 -11.65 13.10 -3.24
C ASN A 129 -11.23 14.58 -3.08
N LYS A 130 -11.31 15.13 -1.86
CA LYS A 130 -10.92 16.52 -1.59
C LYS A 130 -9.45 16.60 -1.21
N GLU A 131 -8.78 17.65 -1.68
CA GLU A 131 -7.41 17.94 -1.29
C GLU A 131 -7.36 18.33 0.20
N PRO A 132 -6.52 17.68 1.02
CA PRO A 132 -6.28 18.12 2.38
C PRO A 132 -5.73 19.56 2.42
N PRO A 133 -6.17 20.41 3.35
CA PRO A 133 -5.69 21.78 3.43
C PRO A 133 -4.21 21.85 3.86
N PRO A 134 -3.54 22.99 3.64
CA PRO A 134 -2.11 23.14 3.89
C PRO A 134 -1.65 22.79 5.31
N ASP A 135 -2.46 23.08 6.32
CA ASP A 135 -2.15 22.79 7.73
C ASP A 135 -2.13 21.27 8.02
N VAL A 136 -2.95 20.48 7.33
CA VAL A 136 -2.90 19.02 7.39
C VAL A 136 -1.62 18.50 6.75
N TYR A 137 -1.21 19.06 5.61
CA TYR A 137 0.07 18.74 4.98
C TYR A 137 1.27 19.12 5.86
N ASP A 138 1.23 20.28 6.50
CA ASP A 138 2.27 20.72 7.45
C ASP A 138 2.39 19.75 8.62
N ALA A 139 1.26 19.31 9.18
CA ALA A 139 1.25 18.29 10.23
C ALA A 139 1.82 16.94 9.74
N ALA A 140 1.42 16.50 8.55
CA ALA A 140 1.86 15.23 7.96
C ALA A 140 3.37 15.21 7.66
N SER A 141 3.91 16.35 7.22
CA SER A 141 5.30 16.50 6.77
C SER A 141 6.34 16.27 7.88
N ARG A 142 5.93 16.25 9.15
CA ARG A 142 6.82 16.09 10.31
C ARG A 142 7.49 14.71 10.35
N VAL A 143 6.89 13.70 9.72
CA VAL A 143 7.40 12.34 9.67
C VAL A 143 7.44 11.81 8.23
N THR A 144 8.18 10.72 8.05
CA THR A 144 8.14 9.92 6.82
C THR A 144 8.23 8.44 7.16
N VAL A 145 7.69 7.61 6.27
CA VAL A 145 7.74 6.17 6.42
C VAL A 145 9.00 5.60 5.77
N VAL A 146 9.52 4.51 6.36
CA VAL A 146 10.59 3.70 5.78
C VAL A 146 9.97 2.43 5.20
N PRO A 147 9.71 2.38 3.88
CA PRO A 147 9.10 1.20 3.28
C PRO A 147 10.14 0.15 2.90
N LEU A 148 9.68 -1.09 2.86
CA LEU A 148 10.39 -2.25 2.40
C LEU A 148 9.55 -2.97 1.34
N LYS A 149 10.10 -3.19 0.15
CA LYS A 149 9.50 -4.06 -0.86
C LYS A 149 9.97 -5.49 -0.63
N LEU A 150 9.03 -6.41 -0.42
CA LEU A 150 9.32 -7.81 -0.11
C LEU A 150 9.36 -8.65 -1.38
N PRO A 151 10.28 -9.61 -1.48
CA PRO A 151 10.25 -10.58 -2.55
C PRO A 151 9.12 -11.59 -2.32
N ARG A 152 8.62 -12.16 -3.41
CA ARG A 152 7.62 -13.22 -3.38
C ARG A 152 8.27 -14.55 -3.02
N ASN A 153 8.57 -14.70 -1.74
CA ASN A 153 9.21 -15.87 -1.18
C ASN A 153 8.62 -16.10 0.22
N LEU A 154 8.13 -17.32 0.48
CA LEU A 154 7.50 -17.67 1.75
C LEU A 154 8.44 -17.43 2.93
N VAL A 155 9.72 -17.77 2.78
CA VAL A 155 10.74 -17.54 3.80
C VAL A 155 10.91 -16.04 4.04
N ALA A 156 10.98 -15.21 3.00
CA ALA A 156 11.07 -13.76 3.19
C ALA A 156 9.83 -13.15 3.88
N MET A 157 8.63 -13.62 3.53
CA MET A 157 7.38 -13.20 4.18
C MET A 157 7.36 -13.60 5.66
N LYS A 158 7.70 -14.85 5.99
CA LYS A 158 7.80 -15.31 7.38
C LYS A 158 8.92 -14.61 8.15
N THR A 159 10.07 -14.36 7.53
CA THR A 159 11.16 -13.57 8.12
C THR A 159 10.72 -12.15 8.45
N CYS A 160 9.94 -11.51 7.58
CA CYS A 160 9.35 -10.19 7.84
C CYS A 160 8.54 -10.20 9.15
N LEU A 161 7.61 -11.15 9.27
CA LEU A 161 6.74 -11.29 10.44
C LEU A 161 7.51 -11.71 11.71
N ALA A 162 8.49 -12.62 11.58
CA ALA A 162 9.36 -13.02 12.69
C ALA A 162 10.16 -11.84 13.25
N ASN A 163 10.54 -10.88 12.38
CA ASN A 163 11.12 -9.60 12.79
C ASN A 163 10.09 -8.56 13.25
N GLN A 164 8.86 -8.97 13.55
CA GLN A 164 7.78 -8.10 14.04
C GLN A 164 7.37 -7.02 13.04
N VAL A 165 7.53 -7.27 11.73
CA VAL A 165 7.14 -6.36 10.66
C VAL A 165 5.94 -6.93 9.91
N PRO A 166 4.72 -6.38 10.09
CA PRO A 166 3.57 -6.74 9.28
C PRO A 166 3.76 -6.23 7.84
N PHE A 167 3.14 -6.91 6.87
CA PHE A 167 3.29 -6.55 5.46
C PHE A 167 1.98 -6.65 4.69
N LEU A 168 1.83 -5.80 3.70
CA LEU A 168 0.67 -5.68 2.84
C LEU A 168 0.76 -6.64 1.66
N ILE A 169 -0.39 -7.22 1.34
CA ILE A 169 -0.63 -8.07 0.17
C ILE A 169 -1.81 -7.51 -0.62
N GLY A 170 -1.81 -7.73 -1.94
CA GLY A 170 -2.99 -7.51 -2.78
C GLY A 170 -3.58 -8.85 -3.18
N ILE A 171 -4.77 -9.20 -2.70
CA ILE A 171 -5.44 -10.47 -3.01
C ILE A 171 -6.49 -10.27 -4.08
N LYS A 172 -6.75 -11.30 -4.90
CA LYS A 172 -7.99 -11.34 -5.66
C LYS A 172 -9.09 -11.83 -4.73
N LEU A 173 -10.23 -11.16 -4.76
CA LEU A 173 -11.45 -11.64 -4.13
C LEU A 173 -12.09 -12.64 -5.10
N LEU A 174 -12.37 -13.86 -4.62
CA LEU A 174 -12.86 -14.95 -5.45
C LEU A 174 -14.28 -15.28 -5.04
N GLY A 175 -15.24 -15.12 -5.95
CA GLY A 175 -16.64 -15.54 -5.79
C GLY A 175 -17.19 -15.45 -4.36
N LYS A 176 -17.59 -16.60 -3.82
CA LYS A 176 -18.17 -16.75 -2.46
C LYS A 176 -17.13 -16.82 -1.33
N ALA A 177 -15.82 -16.82 -1.63
CA ALA A 177 -14.78 -17.07 -0.64
C ALA A 177 -14.81 -16.04 0.51
N THR A 178 -15.14 -14.78 0.21
CA THR A 178 -15.31 -13.73 1.22
C THR A 178 -16.55 -13.94 2.11
N ALA A 179 -17.66 -14.39 1.52
CA ALA A 179 -18.90 -14.70 2.24
C ALA A 179 -18.79 -15.98 3.08
N GLU A 180 -17.83 -16.84 2.78
CA GLU A 180 -17.61 -18.11 3.47
C GLU A 180 -16.66 -18.01 4.67
N VAL A 181 -15.88 -16.93 4.77
CA VAL A 181 -14.88 -16.73 5.84
C VAL A 181 -15.46 -17.03 7.22
N LYS A 182 -16.61 -16.44 7.58
CA LYS A 182 -17.21 -16.65 8.91
C LYS A 182 -17.71 -18.09 9.10
N ARG A 183 -18.30 -18.70 8.08
CA ARG A 183 -18.77 -20.10 8.10
C ARG A 183 -17.61 -21.08 8.22
N ASN A 184 -16.46 -20.73 7.67
CA ASN A 184 -15.24 -21.53 7.71
C ASN A 184 -14.28 -21.06 8.82
N HIS A 185 -14.80 -20.60 9.96
CA HIS A 185 -14.01 -20.22 11.15
C HIS A 185 -12.88 -19.21 10.89
N GLY A 186 -13.06 -18.32 9.92
CA GLY A 186 -12.08 -17.32 9.51
C GLY A 186 -11.17 -17.74 8.35
N TYR A 187 -11.23 -19.00 7.89
CA TYR A 187 -10.31 -19.51 6.87
C TYR A 187 -10.84 -19.29 5.45
N ILE A 188 -9.98 -18.76 4.57
CA ILE A 188 -10.22 -18.74 3.13
C ILE A 188 -9.82 -20.10 2.54
N SER A 189 -10.74 -20.71 1.80
CA SER A 189 -10.45 -21.93 1.05
C SER A 189 -9.66 -21.64 -0.22
N MET A 190 -8.76 -22.57 -0.59
CA MET A 190 -8.18 -22.55 -1.93
C MET A 190 -9.29 -22.79 -2.97
N PRO A 191 -9.29 -22.06 -4.10
CA PRO A 191 -10.22 -22.35 -5.18
C PRO A 191 -9.94 -23.73 -5.78
N ASP A 192 -10.96 -24.31 -6.40
CA ASP A 192 -10.85 -25.60 -7.08
C ASP A 192 -9.74 -25.54 -8.15
N PRO A 193 -8.69 -26.38 -8.04
CA PRO A 193 -7.59 -26.41 -9.00
C PRO A 193 -8.03 -26.77 -10.43
N SER A 194 -9.14 -27.48 -10.57
CA SER A 194 -9.72 -27.90 -11.86
C SER A 194 -10.54 -26.81 -12.55
N SER A 195 -10.90 -25.75 -11.81
CA SER A 195 -11.57 -24.59 -12.37
C SER A 195 -10.58 -23.74 -13.18
N SER A 196 -10.79 -23.68 -14.50
CA SER A 196 -10.01 -22.84 -15.41
C SER A 196 -10.27 -21.35 -15.22
N THR A 197 -11.39 -21.00 -14.58
CA THR A 197 -11.84 -19.63 -14.31
C THR A 197 -12.24 -19.49 -12.84
N VAL A 198 -11.29 -19.06 -12.01
CA VAL A 198 -11.68 -18.51 -10.72
C VAL A 198 -12.21 -17.11 -10.97
N ALA A 199 -13.54 -16.95 -10.99
CA ALA A 199 -14.18 -15.66 -11.19
C ALA A 199 -13.74 -14.70 -10.07
N SER A 200 -12.85 -13.77 -10.44
CA SER A 200 -12.40 -12.69 -9.57
C SER A 200 -13.53 -11.67 -9.49
N THR A 201 -14.05 -11.41 -8.29
CA THR A 201 -15.08 -10.38 -8.05
C THR A 201 -14.48 -9.01 -7.76
N GLY A 202 -13.16 -8.96 -7.54
CA GLY A 202 -12.42 -7.72 -7.35
C GLY A 202 -11.00 -8.00 -6.88
N THR A 203 -10.26 -6.95 -6.54
CA THR A 203 -8.97 -7.08 -5.84
C THR A 203 -8.99 -6.23 -4.58
N HIS A 204 -8.31 -6.70 -3.54
CA HIS A 204 -8.35 -6.10 -2.22
C HIS A 204 -6.95 -6.04 -1.61
N ALA A 205 -6.64 -4.96 -0.90
CA ALA A 205 -5.38 -4.81 -0.19
C ALA A 205 -5.61 -5.00 1.32
N VAL A 206 -4.78 -5.84 1.94
CA VAL A 206 -4.93 -6.25 3.35
C VAL A 206 -3.56 -6.38 4.02
N LEU A 207 -3.55 -6.37 5.36
CA LEU A 207 -2.32 -6.42 6.15
C LEU A 207 -2.10 -7.81 6.75
N VAL A 208 -0.98 -8.45 6.42
CA VAL A 208 -0.54 -9.70 7.03
C VAL A 208 0.15 -9.41 8.35
N VAL A 209 -0.34 -10.06 9.41
CA VAL A 209 0.03 -9.79 10.81
C VAL A 209 0.52 -11.03 11.54
N GLY A 210 0.72 -12.16 10.86
CA GLY A 210 1.20 -13.38 11.49
C GLY A 210 1.12 -14.58 10.56
N TYR A 211 1.55 -15.73 11.08
CA TYR A 211 1.46 -17.02 10.40
C TYR A 211 1.43 -18.18 11.40
N ASP A 212 0.85 -19.32 11.00
CA ASP A 212 0.87 -20.57 11.76
C ASP A 212 1.24 -21.75 10.83
N ASP A 213 2.42 -22.33 11.03
CA ASP A 213 2.95 -23.44 10.22
C ASP A 213 2.15 -24.73 10.41
N ARG A 214 1.51 -24.92 11.58
CA ARG A 214 0.67 -26.09 11.84
C ARG A 214 -0.54 -26.11 10.91
N THR A 215 -1.10 -24.95 10.60
CA THR A 215 -2.24 -24.83 9.69
C THR A 215 -1.82 -24.49 8.27
N GLY A 216 -0.62 -23.94 8.05
CA GLY A 216 -0.17 -23.48 6.74
C GLY A 216 -0.81 -22.17 6.28
N HIS A 217 -1.19 -21.29 7.23
CA HIS A 217 -1.91 -20.05 6.95
C HIS A 217 -1.19 -18.81 7.47
N PHE A 218 -1.39 -17.71 6.77
CA PHE A 218 -1.14 -16.35 7.26
C PHE A 218 -2.35 -15.85 8.04
N ILE A 219 -2.08 -15.04 9.06
CA ILE A 219 -3.08 -14.27 9.80
C ILE A 219 -3.18 -12.90 9.15
N VAL A 220 -4.38 -12.50 8.74
CA VAL A 220 -4.59 -11.30 7.95
C VAL A 220 -5.61 -10.40 8.63
N ARG A 221 -5.24 -9.13 8.78
CA ARG A 221 -6.09 -8.04 9.24
C ARG A 221 -6.81 -7.45 8.02
N ASN A 222 -8.14 -7.43 8.08
CA ASN A 222 -8.97 -6.80 7.07
C ASN A 222 -9.24 -5.32 7.43
N SER A 223 -10.08 -4.65 6.63
CA SER A 223 -10.53 -3.27 6.81
C SER A 223 -12.05 -3.14 6.60
N TRP A 224 -12.81 -4.16 7.00
CA TRP A 224 -14.29 -4.21 6.87
C TRP A 224 -14.96 -4.27 8.25
N GLY A 225 -14.38 -3.57 9.23
CA GLY A 225 -14.87 -3.54 10.59
C GLY A 225 -14.59 -4.81 11.40
N ARG A 226 -14.83 -4.73 12.71
CA ARG A 226 -14.56 -5.83 13.65
C ARG A 226 -15.56 -6.97 13.55
N ASP A 227 -16.77 -6.70 13.06
CA ASP A 227 -17.84 -7.71 12.98
C ASP A 227 -17.70 -8.66 11.77
N TRP A 228 -16.82 -8.29 10.84
CA TRP A 228 -16.49 -9.12 9.69
C TRP A 228 -15.46 -10.21 10.04
N GLY A 229 -15.61 -11.40 9.45
CA GLY A 229 -14.69 -12.52 9.65
C GLY A 229 -14.63 -12.96 11.12
N ILE A 230 -13.42 -13.06 11.67
CA ILE A 230 -13.17 -13.34 13.09
C ILE A 230 -12.56 -12.08 13.72
N ASN A 231 -13.39 -11.24 14.31
CA ASN A 231 -12.98 -9.97 14.93
C ASN A 231 -12.25 -9.01 13.96
N GLY A 232 -12.63 -9.01 12.68
CA GLY A 232 -11.98 -8.24 11.61
C GLY A 232 -10.75 -8.91 10.98
N TYR A 233 -10.48 -10.17 11.34
CA TYR A 233 -9.37 -10.97 10.82
C TYR A 233 -9.85 -12.19 10.04
N PHE A 234 -8.95 -12.72 9.21
CA PHE A 234 -9.12 -13.98 8.50
C PHE A 234 -7.77 -14.68 8.32
N TYR A 235 -7.83 -15.93 7.88
CA TYR A 235 -6.68 -16.79 7.66
C TYR A 235 -6.61 -17.17 6.19
N ILE A 236 -5.44 -16.97 5.57
CA ILE A 236 -5.25 -17.25 4.14
C ILE A 236 -4.12 -18.28 3.95
N PRO A 237 -4.31 -19.34 3.13
CA PRO A 237 -3.28 -20.35 2.90
C PRO A 237 -2.00 -19.74 2.34
N TYR A 238 -0.83 -20.26 2.73
CA TYR A 238 0.46 -19.83 2.14
C TYR A 238 0.45 -19.94 0.62
N GLN A 239 -0.12 -21.03 0.12
CA GLN A 239 -0.22 -21.32 -1.29
C GLN A 239 -0.99 -20.23 -2.05
N TYR A 240 -1.98 -19.60 -1.44
CA TYR A 240 -2.74 -18.50 -2.05
C TYR A 240 -1.83 -17.33 -2.44
N LEU A 241 -0.80 -17.04 -1.64
CA LEU A 241 0.17 -15.97 -1.90
C LEU A 241 1.38 -16.42 -2.72
N ILE A 242 1.46 -17.71 -3.05
CA ILE A 242 2.53 -18.31 -3.87
C ILE A 242 2.00 -18.68 -5.26
N GLU A 243 0.69 -18.78 -5.48
CA GLU A 243 0.10 -19.05 -6.79
C GLU A 243 -0.09 -17.79 -7.63
N LYS A 244 0.44 -17.80 -8.86
CA LYS A 244 0.39 -16.63 -9.77
C LYS A 244 -1.04 -16.22 -10.12
N ARG A 245 -1.98 -17.17 -10.11
CA ARG A 245 -3.37 -16.96 -10.53
C ARG A 245 -4.21 -16.20 -9.50
N LEU A 246 -3.90 -16.33 -8.21
CA LEU A 246 -4.81 -15.98 -7.10
C LEU A 246 -4.57 -14.63 -6.45
N ILE A 247 -3.48 -13.98 -6.82
CA ILE A 247 -3.01 -12.77 -6.15
C ILE A 247 -2.79 -11.66 -7.18
N ASN A 248 -3.12 -10.44 -6.80
CA ASN A 248 -2.95 -9.27 -7.64
C ASN A 248 -1.54 -8.70 -7.43
N TYR A 249 -0.61 -9.13 -8.28
CA TYR A 249 0.81 -8.79 -8.16
C TYR A 249 1.22 -7.45 -8.77
N LEU A 250 0.32 -6.71 -9.43
CA LEU A 250 0.72 -5.56 -10.24
C LEU A 250 1.59 -4.55 -9.46
N ASP A 251 1.44 -4.46 -8.13
CA ASP A 251 2.23 -3.54 -7.29
C ASP A 251 3.21 -4.20 -6.30
N GLY A 252 3.30 -5.53 -6.24
CA GLY A 252 4.17 -6.26 -5.30
C GLY A 252 3.75 -6.24 -3.82
N LEU A 253 4.61 -6.81 -2.96
CA LEU A 253 4.43 -6.89 -1.50
C LEU A 253 5.20 -5.76 -0.81
N TRP A 254 4.58 -5.10 0.16
CA TRP A 254 5.14 -3.93 0.83
C TRP A 254 5.02 -4.04 2.34
N ALA A 255 6.01 -3.53 3.07
CA ALA A 255 5.93 -3.30 4.50
C ALA A 255 6.37 -1.88 4.82
N ILE A 256 5.93 -1.37 5.97
CA ILE A 256 6.54 -0.21 6.60
C ILE A 256 7.40 -0.75 7.75
N THR A 257 8.69 -0.43 7.75
CA THR A 257 9.64 -0.89 8.77
C THR A 257 9.98 0.19 9.79
N ASP A 258 9.60 1.43 9.54
CA ASP A 258 9.82 2.50 10.50
C ASP A 258 9.00 3.73 10.14
N ILE A 259 8.77 4.58 11.12
CA ILE A 259 8.30 5.95 10.96
C ILE A 259 9.36 6.82 11.61
N ILE A 260 9.94 7.74 10.85
CA ILE A 260 11.04 8.57 11.33
C ILE A 260 10.70 10.05 11.19
N PRO A 261 11.22 10.92 12.06
CA PRO A 261 11.12 12.35 11.86
C PRO A 261 11.74 12.74 10.51
N ARG A 262 11.12 13.68 9.81
CA ARG A 262 11.81 14.36 8.71
C ARG A 262 12.84 15.31 9.27
N THR A 263 14.06 14.82 9.41
CA THR A 263 15.24 15.68 9.39
C THR A 263 15.56 15.99 7.92
N ASN A 264 16.25 17.09 7.60
CA ASN A 264 16.63 17.47 6.23
C ASN A 264 17.58 16.47 5.52
N HIS A 265 17.54 15.17 5.82
CA HIS A 265 18.39 14.12 5.28
C HIS A 265 17.60 13.11 4.42
N LYS A 266 18.13 12.85 3.22
CA LYS A 266 17.54 11.95 2.21
C LYS A 266 17.40 10.52 2.78
N PRO A 267 16.20 9.92 2.76
CA PRO A 267 15.99 8.56 3.26
C PRO A 267 16.58 7.49 2.32
N THR A 268 17.47 6.65 2.84
CA THR A 268 18.01 5.46 2.16
C THR A 268 16.96 4.34 2.14
N VAL A 269 16.59 3.85 0.95
CA VAL A 269 15.79 2.63 0.80
C VAL A 269 16.66 1.45 1.23
N ARG A 270 16.29 0.75 2.30
CA ARG A 270 16.96 -0.50 2.69
C ARG A 270 16.40 -1.65 1.85
N ARG A 271 17.24 -2.27 1.01
CA ARG A 271 16.92 -3.54 0.34
C ARG A 271 17.20 -4.71 1.29
N LEU A 272 16.31 -5.69 1.32
CA LEU A 272 16.57 -6.97 2.01
C LEU A 272 17.48 -7.82 1.11
N VAL A 273 18.70 -8.09 1.58
CA VAL A 273 19.58 -9.05 0.92
C VAL A 273 19.30 -10.41 1.54
N VAL A 274 18.62 -11.29 0.80
CA VAL A 274 18.53 -12.72 1.15
C VAL A 274 19.77 -13.40 0.56
N PRO A 275 20.65 -14.02 1.37
CA PRO A 275 21.81 -14.74 0.85
C PRO A 275 21.38 -15.81 -0.16
N GLY A 276 21.96 -15.79 -1.36
CA GLY A 276 21.74 -16.82 -2.40
C GLY A 276 20.70 -16.50 -3.50
N HIS A 277 20.03 -15.34 -3.47
CA HIS A 277 19.09 -14.93 -4.53
C HIS A 277 19.55 -13.67 -5.27
N ASN A 278 19.82 -13.77 -6.58
CA ASN A 278 20.20 -12.64 -7.43
C ASN A 278 18.96 -11.86 -7.89
N PHE A 279 18.56 -10.86 -7.10
CA PHE A 279 17.33 -10.09 -7.28
C PHE A 279 17.29 -9.18 -8.52
N ASP A 280 18.45 -8.73 -9.01
CA ASP A 280 18.51 -7.73 -10.09
C ASP A 280 18.09 -8.30 -11.46
N GLU A 281 18.23 -9.60 -11.67
CA GLU A 281 17.85 -10.23 -12.94
C GLU A 281 16.34 -10.45 -13.05
N GLN A 282 15.71 -10.91 -11.95
CA GLN A 282 14.27 -11.14 -11.89
C GLN A 282 13.49 -9.81 -11.93
N TYR A 283 13.95 -8.78 -11.22
CA TYR A 283 13.35 -7.44 -11.28
C TYR A 283 13.41 -6.82 -12.69
N ARG A 284 14.52 -7.02 -13.42
CA ARG A 284 14.64 -6.57 -14.82
C ARG A 284 13.73 -7.35 -15.76
N LYS A 285 13.44 -8.62 -15.48
CA LYS A 285 12.50 -9.45 -16.25
C LYS A 285 11.04 -9.04 -15.97
N ASP A 286 10.69 -8.82 -14.71
CA ASP A 286 9.34 -8.40 -14.31
C ASP A 286 9.01 -6.99 -14.82
N LYS A 287 9.96 -6.05 -14.75
CA LYS A 287 9.78 -4.69 -15.32
C LYS A 287 9.55 -4.72 -16.84
N ARG A 288 10.32 -5.55 -17.56
CA ARG A 288 10.13 -5.74 -19.01
C ARG A 288 8.79 -6.40 -19.33
N HIS A 289 8.35 -7.36 -18.53
CA HIS A 289 7.09 -8.05 -18.71
C HIS A 289 5.88 -7.13 -18.45
N SER A 290 5.91 -6.32 -17.40
CA SER A 290 4.88 -5.32 -17.13
C SER A 290 4.78 -4.26 -18.23
N GLN A 291 5.92 -3.74 -18.71
CA GLN A 291 5.94 -2.79 -19.84
C GLN A 291 5.39 -3.42 -21.12
N MET A 292 5.64 -4.71 -21.36
CA MET A 292 5.12 -5.42 -22.52
C MET A 292 3.60 -5.64 -22.44
N LEU A 293 3.07 -6.00 -21.27
CA LEU A 293 1.63 -6.18 -21.05
C LEU A 293 0.87 -4.86 -21.19
N GLU A 294 1.50 -3.75 -20.79
CA GLU A 294 0.94 -2.40 -20.91
C GLU A 294 0.91 -1.93 -22.38
N LEU A 295 1.97 -2.23 -23.15
CA LEU A 295 2.00 -2.04 -24.60
C LEU A 295 0.95 -2.92 -25.31
N GLN A 296 0.80 -4.19 -24.93
CA GLN A 296 -0.19 -5.09 -25.50
C GLN A 296 -1.63 -4.63 -25.23
N ARG A 297 -1.91 -4.12 -24.02
CA ARG A 297 -3.20 -3.51 -23.69
C ARG A 297 -3.45 -2.27 -24.54
N SER A 298 -2.49 -1.34 -24.60
CA SER A 298 -2.60 -0.12 -25.44
C SER A 298 -2.86 -0.43 -26.92
N MET A 299 -2.17 -1.45 -27.47
CA MET A 299 -2.40 -1.90 -28.85
C MET A 299 -3.75 -2.59 -29.05
N MET A 300 -4.31 -3.27 -28.04
CA MET A 300 -5.68 -3.81 -28.10
C MET A 300 -6.72 -2.70 -28.04
N THR A 301 -6.53 -1.66 -27.22
CA THR A 301 -7.44 -0.51 -27.15
C THR A 301 -7.47 0.26 -28.47
N MET A 302 -6.32 0.43 -29.14
CA MET A 302 -6.25 1.05 -30.48
C MET A 302 -6.94 0.22 -31.57
N LYS A 303 -6.99 -1.11 -31.45
CA LYS A 303 -7.68 -1.98 -32.44
C LYS A 303 -9.21 -2.01 -32.26
N LEU A 304 -9.72 -1.67 -31.08
CA LEU A 304 -11.15 -1.71 -30.78
C LEU A 304 -11.86 -0.38 -31.06
N TYR A 305 -11.15 0.75 -31.17
CA TYR A 305 -11.73 2.07 -31.44
C TYR A 305 -10.84 2.91 -32.38
N PRO A 306 -10.92 2.72 -33.71
CA PRO A 306 -10.06 3.46 -34.65
C PRO A 306 -10.45 4.94 -34.86
N ASN A 307 -11.61 5.41 -34.39
CA ASN A 307 -12.20 6.69 -34.80
C ASN A 307 -12.64 7.62 -33.65
N LEU A 308 -11.77 7.91 -32.68
CA LEU A 308 -11.97 9.06 -31.77
C LEU A 308 -10.74 9.99 -31.82
N GLN A 309 -10.55 10.64 -32.96
CA GLN A 309 -9.76 11.85 -33.09
C GLN A 309 -10.57 12.90 -33.87
N THR A 310 -11.34 13.70 -33.14
CA THR A 310 -11.73 15.08 -33.50
C THR A 310 -12.00 15.80 -32.18
N ALA A 311 -11.06 16.60 -31.69
CA ALA A 311 -10.85 18.01 -32.02
C ALA A 311 -11.47 18.92 -30.94
N TYR A 312 -10.64 19.41 -30.01
CA TYR A 312 -10.78 20.75 -29.41
C TYR A 312 -9.42 21.16 -28.80
N TYR A 313 -8.72 22.06 -29.50
CA TYR A 313 -7.60 22.87 -28.99
C TYR A 313 -7.95 24.33 -29.29
N PRO A 314 -7.98 25.25 -28.30
CA PRO A 314 -7.84 26.67 -28.57
C PRO A 314 -6.36 27.07 -28.53
N THR A 315 -5.88 27.42 -29.71
CA THR A 315 -4.84 28.41 -30.04
C THR A 315 -4.10 29.12 -28.89
N PHE A 316 -2.77 28.96 -28.86
CA PHE A 316 -1.84 29.97 -28.38
C PHE A 316 -0.80 30.25 -29.49
N MET A 317 -0.88 31.43 -30.11
CA MET A 317 0.11 31.96 -31.05
C MET A 317 1.22 32.70 -30.28
N PRO A 318 2.50 32.55 -30.65
CA PRO A 318 3.60 33.32 -30.06
C PRO A 318 3.77 34.69 -30.76
N ARG A 319 3.97 35.74 -29.97
CA ARG A 319 4.46 37.05 -30.45
C ARG A 319 5.97 36.98 -30.70
N VAL A 320 6.40 37.16 -31.94
CA VAL A 320 7.67 37.84 -32.26
C VAL A 320 7.45 38.72 -33.48
N ASN A 321 7.93 39.96 -33.38
CA ASN A 321 7.73 41.06 -34.30
C ASN A 321 9.07 41.40 -34.99
N ARG A 322 8.98 41.89 -36.24
CA ARG A 322 10.05 42.46 -37.12
C ARG A 322 10.95 41.43 -37.82
N SER A 323 11.26 41.49 -39.12
CA SER A 323 11.09 42.52 -40.16
C SER A 323 11.42 41.96 -41.56
N ARG A 324 10.61 42.38 -42.56
CA ARG A 324 10.90 42.72 -43.98
C ARG A 324 11.47 41.70 -45.00
N SER A 325 10.76 41.70 -46.15
CA SER A 325 11.20 41.62 -47.57
C SER A 325 10.72 40.36 -48.31
N LEU A 326 9.57 40.42 -49.01
CA LEU A 326 9.42 40.65 -50.47
C LEU A 326 10.08 39.57 -51.33
N TYR A 327 9.28 38.76 -52.05
CA TYR A 327 9.20 38.72 -53.52
C TYR A 327 8.02 37.84 -53.97
N TRP A 328 7.42 38.24 -55.09
CA TRP A 328 6.14 37.83 -55.66
C TRP A 328 6.30 36.81 -56.82
N HIS A 329 5.16 36.15 -57.13
CA HIS A 329 4.75 35.56 -58.43
C HIS A 329 5.51 34.29 -58.88
N ARG A 330 4.86 33.20 -59.35
CA ARG A 330 3.53 32.97 -59.95
C ARG A 330 2.94 31.64 -59.48
#